data_AF-A0A7V7WNI6-F1
#
_entry.id   AF-A0A7V7WNI6-F1
#
_cell.length_a   1.000
_cell.length_b   1.000
_cell.length_c   1.000
_cell.angle_alpha   90.00
_cell.angle_beta   90.00
_cell.angle_gamma   90.00
#
_symmetry.space_group_name_H-M   'P 1'
#
loop_
_entity.id
_entity.type
_entity.pdbx_description
1 polymer ?
#
loop_
_entity_poly.entity_id
_entity_poly.type
_entity_poly.pdbx_seq_one_letter_code
_entity_poly.pdbx_strand_id
1 'polypeptide(L)'
;GPQCGSEDPIWEASSWHGSHVAGIIGAQANNGQGIAGVSWGARILPLRVLGRCGGEFTDVADGVLWAAGVPVAGAPVNPYPAKVINMSLGGKGSCPGAMQQAIDAALLRGAVVVVAAGNSDRNAALYAPANCGGVITVASHTLAGDKAYYSNFGPTIELSAPGGEFWSTEGILSTISDGPRTALLYTYAEYQGTSMAAPHVAGVAALLYSRNPELLPGQVMNLLSSTARAHPAGSSCGGDTPCGTGMVDARAALVAVPEGHWGVDSKLVTVREYHHASLDHYFITASPAEMAALDSGQMGGGWRATGHSFLAYAATPLAPALSWPVCRFYGTPGLGPNSHFFTGSPFECAAVSREDGWWYEGMAFNVFMPFMGVCNWGEIPIYRAYNGRWEYNDSNHRYLTSAVEYQQMLSRGWTGEGVVMCAPAEVSISAGH
;
A
#
# COMPACT_ATOMS: atom_id res chain seq x y z
N GLY A 1 -12.29 11.87 -26.53
CA GLY A 1 -13.37 10.91 -26.25
C GLY A 1 -13.92 10.40 -27.55
N PRO A 2 -13.97 9.07 -27.76
CA PRO A 2 -14.46 8.49 -28.99
C PRO A 2 -15.94 8.81 -29.18
N GLN A 3 -16.32 9.17 -30.39
CA GLN A 3 -17.72 9.27 -30.79
C GLN A 3 -18.32 7.87 -30.67
N CYS A 4 -19.47 7.74 -30.00
CA CYS A 4 -20.21 6.49 -29.93
C CYS A 4 -20.39 5.92 -31.34
N GLY A 5 -20.23 4.60 -31.50
CA GLY A 5 -20.51 3.92 -32.78
C GLY A 5 -21.94 4.23 -33.27
N SER A 6 -22.22 3.94 -34.55
CA SER A 6 -23.45 4.30 -35.26
C SER A 6 -24.77 3.70 -34.73
N GLU A 7 -24.73 3.04 -33.57
CA GLU A 7 -25.88 2.42 -32.88
C GLU A 7 -26.09 3.03 -31.48
N ASP A 8 -25.85 4.33 -31.32
CA ASP A 8 -26.16 5.08 -30.10
C ASP A 8 -27.68 5.09 -29.84
N PRO A 9 -28.18 4.41 -28.80
CA PRO A 9 -29.53 4.67 -28.33
C PRO A 9 -29.50 6.04 -27.65
N ILE A 10 -29.94 7.06 -28.38
CA ILE A 10 -30.26 8.43 -27.91
C ILE A 10 -31.24 8.49 -26.70
N TRP A 11 -31.56 7.34 -26.08
CA TRP A 11 -32.62 7.11 -25.11
C TRP A 11 -32.13 6.64 -23.73
N GLU A 12 -30.84 6.35 -23.51
CA GLU A 12 -30.37 5.97 -22.17
C GLU A 12 -30.30 7.18 -21.23
N ALA A 13 -30.89 7.02 -20.04
CA ALA A 13 -30.80 8.01 -18.99
C ALA A 13 -29.38 8.08 -18.41
N SER A 14 -28.97 9.27 -17.96
CA SER A 14 -27.69 9.47 -17.27
C SER A 14 -27.61 8.57 -16.03
N SER A 15 -26.50 7.83 -15.90
CA SER A 15 -26.34 6.85 -14.84
C SER A 15 -26.03 7.44 -13.48
N TRP A 16 -25.53 8.69 -13.41
CA TRP A 16 -25.05 9.33 -12.18
C TRP A 16 -24.08 8.47 -11.34
N HIS A 17 -23.45 7.51 -12.00
CA HIS A 17 -22.70 6.42 -11.37
C HIS A 17 -21.59 6.92 -10.44
N GLY A 18 -20.79 7.89 -10.90
CA GLY A 18 -19.73 8.47 -10.09
C GLY A 18 -20.22 9.18 -8.83
N SER A 19 -21.43 9.78 -8.85
CA SER A 19 -22.04 10.39 -7.67
C SER A 19 -22.51 9.33 -6.67
N HIS A 20 -23.09 8.23 -7.17
CA HIS A 20 -23.51 7.10 -6.34
C HIS A 20 -22.30 6.46 -5.65
N VAL A 21 -21.24 6.21 -6.40
CA VAL A 21 -19.95 5.69 -5.89
C VAL A 21 -19.34 6.62 -4.85
N ALA A 22 -19.28 7.93 -5.13
CA ALA A 22 -18.72 8.91 -4.19
C ALA A 22 -19.50 8.97 -2.87
N GLY A 23 -20.83 8.84 -2.93
CA GLY A 23 -21.68 8.83 -1.74
C GLY A 23 -21.41 7.62 -0.83
N ILE A 24 -21.17 6.43 -1.41
CA ILE A 24 -20.82 5.23 -0.63
C ILE A 24 -19.48 5.44 0.10
N ILE A 25 -18.49 6.05 -0.57
CA ILE A 25 -17.18 6.31 0.05
C ILE A 25 -17.31 7.34 1.17
N GLY A 26 -17.97 8.48 0.93
CA GLY A 26 -17.82 9.65 1.79
C GLY A 26 -18.97 10.65 1.77
N ALA A 27 -20.22 10.22 1.58
CA ALA A 27 -21.36 11.08 1.87
C ALA A 27 -21.27 11.62 3.31
N GLN A 28 -21.59 12.90 3.49
CA GLN A 28 -21.57 13.55 4.81
C GLN A 28 -22.55 12.86 5.75
N ALA A 29 -22.07 12.51 6.94
CA ALA A 29 -22.90 11.93 7.99
C ALA A 29 -23.17 12.94 9.11
N ASN A 30 -24.06 12.58 10.05
CA ASN A 30 -24.43 13.41 11.21
C ASN A 30 -25.00 14.80 10.88
N ASN A 31 -25.56 14.98 9.68
CA ASN A 31 -26.25 16.21 9.27
C ASN A 31 -27.79 16.08 9.27
N GLY A 32 -28.32 14.92 9.68
CA GLY A 32 -29.76 14.63 9.72
C GLY A 32 -30.42 14.44 8.35
N GLN A 33 -29.64 14.21 7.28
CA GLN A 33 -30.15 14.11 5.90
C GLN A 33 -29.61 12.87 5.18
N GLY A 34 -30.51 12.10 4.58
CA GLY A 34 -30.13 11.06 3.61
C GLY A 34 -29.32 9.91 4.18
N ILE A 35 -28.12 9.73 3.64
CA ILE A 35 -27.23 8.59 3.88
C ILE A 35 -25.90 9.02 4.53
N ALA A 36 -25.13 8.04 4.99
CA ALA A 36 -23.76 8.22 5.46
C ALA A 36 -22.79 7.43 4.57
N GLY A 37 -21.64 8.01 4.24
CA GLY A 37 -20.55 7.29 3.59
C GLY A 37 -19.73 6.48 4.58
N VAL A 38 -19.05 5.44 4.10
CA VAL A 38 -18.19 4.58 4.92
C VAL A 38 -17.09 5.37 5.63
N SER A 39 -16.48 6.34 4.94
CA SER A 39 -15.49 7.27 5.47
C SER A 39 -15.96 8.71 5.26
N TRP A 40 -16.99 9.11 6.01
CA TRP A 40 -17.61 10.45 5.92
C TRP A 40 -16.66 11.62 6.28
N GLY A 41 -15.49 11.34 6.84
CA GLY A 41 -14.44 12.33 7.11
C GLY A 41 -13.45 12.51 5.94
N ALA A 42 -13.45 11.58 4.98
CA ALA A 42 -12.59 11.66 3.80
C ALA A 42 -13.00 12.81 2.87
N ARG A 43 -12.04 13.26 2.05
CA ARG A 43 -12.30 14.17 0.95
C ARG A 43 -12.32 13.38 -0.35
N ILE A 44 -13.30 13.68 -1.21
CA ILE A 44 -13.44 13.03 -2.51
C ILE A 44 -12.79 13.92 -3.57
N LEU A 45 -11.84 13.36 -4.33
CA LEU A 45 -11.27 13.95 -5.52
C LEU A 45 -11.92 13.31 -6.75
N PRO A 46 -12.87 13.98 -7.43
CA PRO A 46 -13.53 13.40 -8.60
C PRO A 46 -12.65 13.52 -9.84
N LEU A 47 -12.27 12.38 -10.43
CA LEU A 47 -11.61 12.32 -11.74
C LEU A 47 -12.58 11.74 -12.77
N ARG A 48 -13.00 12.57 -13.72
CA ARG A 48 -13.94 12.15 -14.75
C ARG A 48 -13.19 11.54 -15.94
N VAL A 49 -13.11 10.21 -15.95
CA VAL A 49 -12.52 9.42 -17.04
C VAL A 49 -13.58 8.67 -17.87
N LEU A 50 -14.84 8.73 -17.46
CA LEU A 50 -15.98 8.15 -18.18
C LEU A 50 -16.98 9.24 -18.58
N GLY A 51 -17.53 9.08 -19.78
CA GLY A 51 -18.59 9.90 -20.33
C GLY A 51 -19.61 9.03 -21.05
N ARG A 52 -20.14 9.58 -22.15
CA ARG A 52 -21.04 8.83 -23.02
C ARG A 52 -20.28 7.64 -23.60
N CYS A 53 -20.89 6.45 -23.56
CA CYS A 53 -20.30 5.21 -24.08
C CYS A 53 -19.03 4.72 -23.36
N GLY A 54 -18.77 5.21 -22.14
CA GLY A 54 -17.63 4.81 -21.32
C GLY A 54 -16.43 5.75 -21.46
N GLY A 55 -15.24 5.18 -21.52
CA GLY A 55 -13.97 5.90 -21.64
C GLY A 55 -12.85 4.98 -22.09
N GLU A 56 -11.73 5.56 -22.52
CA GLU A 56 -10.58 4.79 -22.99
C GLU A 56 -9.65 4.44 -21.82
N PHE A 57 -9.05 3.25 -21.83
CA PHE A 57 -8.11 2.85 -20.77
C PHE A 57 -6.89 3.78 -20.67
N THR A 58 -6.52 4.48 -21.75
CA THR A 58 -5.50 5.53 -21.76
C THR A 58 -5.91 6.72 -20.91
N ASP A 59 -7.13 7.25 -21.09
CA ASP A 59 -7.68 8.32 -20.25
C ASP A 59 -7.78 7.89 -18.78
N VAL A 60 -8.16 6.62 -18.54
CA VAL A 60 -8.19 6.07 -17.18
C VAL A 60 -6.79 6.00 -16.57
N ALA A 61 -5.78 5.55 -17.33
CA ALA A 61 -4.40 5.42 -16.86
C ALA A 61 -3.80 6.79 -16.50
N ASP A 62 -4.02 7.81 -17.34
CA ASP A 62 -3.64 9.18 -17.04
C ASP A 62 -4.37 9.72 -15.81
N GLY A 63 -5.65 9.38 -15.64
CA GLY A 63 -6.41 9.66 -14.42
C GLY A 63 -5.78 9.04 -13.17
N VAL A 64 -5.37 7.77 -13.23
CA VAL A 64 -4.70 7.09 -12.10
C VAL A 64 -3.38 7.77 -11.75
N LEU A 65 -2.55 8.10 -12.76
CA LEU A 65 -1.29 8.83 -12.57
C LEU A 65 -1.53 10.18 -11.88
N TRP A 66 -2.46 10.97 -12.41
CA TRP A 66 -2.78 12.29 -11.89
C TRP A 66 -3.37 12.25 -10.48
N ALA A 67 -4.26 11.27 -10.21
CA ALA A 67 -4.81 11.03 -8.88
C ALA A 67 -3.70 10.73 -7.86
N ALA A 68 -2.68 9.95 -8.24
CA ALA A 68 -1.52 9.66 -7.41
C ALA A 68 -0.48 10.80 -7.31
N GLY A 69 -0.74 11.94 -7.96
CA GLY A 69 0.16 13.09 -7.97
C GLY A 69 1.38 12.91 -8.89
N VAL A 70 1.32 11.99 -9.83
CA VAL A 70 2.31 11.88 -10.91
C VAL A 70 1.97 12.94 -11.97
N PRO A 71 2.95 13.75 -12.42
CA PRO A 71 2.71 14.72 -13.48
C PRO A 71 2.24 14.04 -14.77
N VAL A 72 1.16 14.56 -15.37
CA VAL A 72 0.63 14.13 -16.67
C VAL A 72 0.75 15.29 -17.64
N ALA A 73 1.28 15.03 -18.84
CA ALA A 73 1.49 16.07 -19.83
C ALA A 73 0.17 16.76 -20.20
N GLY A 74 0.14 18.10 -20.14
CA GLY A 74 -1.06 18.89 -20.43
C GLY A 74 -2.06 19.00 -19.28
N ALA A 75 -1.86 18.28 -18.17
CA ALA A 75 -2.65 18.44 -16.96
C ALA A 75 -1.93 19.36 -15.94
N PRO A 76 -2.66 20.16 -15.14
CA PRO A 76 -2.06 20.90 -14.03
C PRO A 76 -1.50 19.92 -12.98
N VAL A 77 -0.56 20.36 -12.14
CA VAL A 77 -0.11 19.55 -11.00
C VAL A 77 -1.29 19.34 -10.04
N ASN A 78 -1.51 18.10 -9.59
CA ASN A 78 -2.52 17.79 -8.58
C ASN A 78 -2.03 18.24 -7.19
N PRO A 79 -2.65 19.25 -6.55
CA PRO A 79 -2.26 19.69 -5.20
C PRO A 79 -2.78 18.76 -4.09
N TYR A 80 -3.67 17.81 -4.41
CA TYR A 80 -4.28 16.89 -3.46
C TYR A 80 -4.17 15.42 -3.94
N PRO A 81 -2.96 14.82 -3.96
CA PRO A 81 -2.80 13.42 -4.33
C PRO A 81 -3.65 12.49 -3.45
N ALA A 82 -4.37 11.56 -4.06
CA ALA A 82 -5.25 10.63 -3.38
C ALA A 82 -4.46 9.44 -2.79
N LYS A 83 -4.80 9.04 -1.56
CA LYS A 83 -4.28 7.81 -0.91
C LYS A 83 -5.04 6.55 -1.31
N VAL A 84 -6.26 6.71 -1.81
CA VAL A 84 -7.14 5.63 -2.27
C VAL A 84 -7.72 6.04 -3.61
N ILE A 85 -7.52 5.22 -4.63
CA ILE A 85 -8.09 5.40 -5.97
C ILE A 85 -9.14 4.31 -6.16
N ASN A 86 -10.42 4.71 -6.24
CA ASN A 86 -11.51 3.78 -6.51
C ASN A 86 -11.86 3.77 -8.00
N MET A 87 -11.73 2.62 -8.65
CA MET A 87 -12.09 2.38 -10.03
C MET A 87 -13.28 1.40 -10.10
N SER A 88 -14.48 1.95 -9.92
CA SER A 88 -15.75 1.25 -10.19
C SER A 88 -16.03 1.19 -11.69
N LEU A 89 -15.10 0.64 -12.46
CA LEU A 89 -15.14 0.57 -13.92
C LEU A 89 -14.42 -0.69 -14.40
N GLY A 90 -14.59 -1.03 -15.67
CA GLY A 90 -13.81 -2.09 -16.28
C GLY A 90 -14.31 -2.49 -17.66
N GLY A 91 -13.58 -3.38 -18.30
CA GLY A 91 -13.89 -3.93 -19.61
C GLY A 91 -13.25 -5.30 -19.78
N LYS A 92 -13.83 -6.11 -20.68
CA LYS A 92 -13.27 -7.44 -21.01
C LYS A 92 -11.93 -7.26 -21.74
N GLY A 93 -10.91 -7.98 -21.31
CA GLY A 93 -9.55 -7.93 -21.88
C GLY A 93 -8.46 -8.14 -20.84
N SER A 94 -7.23 -8.30 -21.31
CA SER A 94 -6.03 -8.29 -20.46
C SER A 94 -5.74 -6.87 -19.96
N CYS A 95 -5.09 -6.76 -18.81
CA CYS A 95 -4.60 -5.48 -18.29
C CYS A 95 -3.71 -4.78 -19.34
N PRO A 96 -4.07 -3.58 -19.83
CA PRO A 96 -3.22 -2.85 -20.76
C PRO A 96 -1.90 -2.44 -20.10
N GLY A 97 -0.78 -2.47 -20.83
CA GLY A 97 0.53 -2.12 -20.27
C GLY A 97 0.59 -0.70 -19.67
N ALA A 98 -0.07 0.28 -20.31
CA ALA A 98 -0.18 1.64 -19.77
C ALA A 98 -0.98 1.70 -18.46
N MET A 99 -2.02 0.87 -18.32
CA MET A 99 -2.79 0.76 -17.08
C MET A 99 -1.95 0.15 -15.96
N GLN A 100 -1.20 -0.92 -16.25
CA GLN A 100 -0.30 -1.53 -15.27
C GLN A 100 0.76 -0.53 -14.79
N GLN A 101 1.40 0.20 -15.70
CA GLN A 101 2.39 1.23 -15.35
C GLN A 101 1.80 2.35 -14.48
N ALA A 102 0.56 2.77 -14.77
CA ALA A 102 -0.13 3.76 -13.97
C ALA A 102 -0.45 3.25 -12.56
N ILE A 103 -0.89 2.00 -12.44
CA ILE A 103 -1.13 1.34 -11.14
C ILE A 103 0.17 1.21 -10.35
N ASP A 104 1.25 0.73 -10.97
CA ASP A 104 2.56 0.60 -10.34
C ASP A 104 3.06 1.96 -9.83
N ALA A 105 2.90 3.02 -10.63
CA ALA A 105 3.25 4.38 -10.23
C ALA A 105 2.38 4.90 -9.08
N ALA A 106 1.08 4.58 -9.05
CA ALA A 106 0.19 4.94 -7.95
C ALA A 106 0.60 4.24 -6.64
N LEU A 107 0.89 2.94 -6.70
CA LEU A 107 1.38 2.16 -5.57
C LEU A 107 2.72 2.69 -5.05
N LEU A 108 3.65 3.05 -5.95
CA LEU A 108 4.93 3.68 -5.58
C LEU A 108 4.76 5.05 -4.91
N ARG A 109 3.67 5.78 -5.20
CA ARG A 109 3.29 7.03 -4.51
C ARG A 109 2.51 6.79 -3.21
N GLY A 110 2.34 5.53 -2.80
CA GLY A 110 1.64 5.15 -1.58
C GLY A 110 0.12 5.28 -1.69
N ALA A 111 -0.43 5.24 -2.90
CA ALA A 111 -1.87 5.15 -3.12
C ALA A 111 -2.28 3.68 -3.33
N VAL A 112 -3.37 3.23 -2.70
CA VAL A 112 -3.98 1.94 -3.05
C VAL A 112 -4.95 2.11 -4.20
N VAL A 113 -5.09 1.07 -5.00
CA VAL A 113 -5.99 1.05 -6.15
C VAL A 113 -7.05 -0.03 -5.91
N VAL A 114 -8.30 0.39 -5.70
CA VAL A 114 -9.44 -0.51 -5.45
C VAL A 114 -10.27 -0.60 -6.72
N VAL A 115 -10.55 -1.81 -7.20
CA VAL A 115 -11.19 -2.04 -8.51
C VAL A 115 -12.40 -2.96 -8.38
N ALA A 116 -13.44 -2.67 -9.16
CA ALA A 116 -14.60 -3.54 -9.26
C ALA A 116 -14.28 -4.80 -10.09
N ALA A 117 -14.69 -5.98 -9.62
CA ALA A 117 -14.42 -7.24 -10.32
C ALA A 117 -15.14 -7.40 -11.68
N GLY A 118 -16.25 -6.68 -11.88
CA GLY A 118 -17.11 -6.76 -13.07
C GLY A 118 -18.40 -7.55 -12.82
N ASN A 119 -19.37 -7.38 -13.73
CA ASN A 119 -20.76 -7.79 -13.53
C ASN A 119 -21.24 -8.78 -14.62
N SER A 120 -20.43 -9.78 -14.97
CA SER A 120 -20.72 -10.72 -16.05
C SER A 120 -20.91 -12.16 -15.60
N ASP A 121 -20.81 -12.44 -14.30
CA ASP A 121 -20.76 -13.79 -13.74
C ASP A 121 -19.69 -14.65 -14.42
N ARG A 122 -18.47 -14.10 -14.53
CA ARG A 122 -17.32 -14.75 -15.18
C ARG A 122 -16.06 -14.61 -14.32
N ASN A 123 -15.02 -15.33 -14.71
CA ASN A 123 -13.72 -15.20 -14.09
C ASN A 123 -13.16 -13.77 -14.29
N ALA A 124 -12.90 -13.06 -13.20
CA ALA A 124 -12.40 -11.68 -13.18
C ALA A 124 -11.02 -11.53 -13.85
N ALA A 125 -10.24 -12.61 -13.97
CA ALA A 125 -8.98 -12.63 -14.71
C ALA A 125 -9.13 -12.22 -16.20
N LEU A 126 -10.36 -12.24 -16.73
CA LEU A 126 -10.67 -11.85 -18.12
C LEU A 126 -11.06 -10.37 -18.26
N TYR A 127 -10.99 -9.58 -17.18
CA TYR A 127 -11.48 -8.19 -17.14
C TYR A 127 -10.42 -7.26 -16.56
N ALA A 128 -10.14 -6.16 -17.26
CA ALA A 128 -9.28 -5.09 -16.78
C ALA A 128 -10.12 -3.95 -16.17
N PRO A 129 -9.65 -3.27 -15.10
CA PRO A 129 -8.36 -3.45 -14.42
C PRO A 129 -8.34 -4.54 -13.33
N ALA A 130 -9.41 -5.33 -13.18
CA ALA A 130 -9.52 -6.41 -12.17
C ALA A 130 -8.47 -7.53 -12.28
N ASN A 131 -7.77 -7.63 -13.41
CA ASN A 131 -6.68 -8.57 -13.65
C ASN A 131 -5.29 -7.91 -13.71
N CYS A 132 -5.18 -6.63 -13.37
CA CYS A 132 -3.90 -5.95 -13.23
C CYS A 132 -3.23 -6.36 -11.91
N GLY A 133 -1.90 -6.32 -11.86
CA GLY A 133 -1.14 -6.58 -10.63
C GLY A 133 -1.23 -5.42 -9.64
N GLY A 134 -1.27 -5.75 -8.34
CA GLY A 134 -1.20 -4.77 -7.25
C GLY A 134 -2.50 -4.01 -6.94
N VAL A 135 -3.61 -4.33 -7.62
CA VAL A 135 -4.93 -3.79 -7.31
C VAL A 135 -5.63 -4.61 -6.23
N ILE A 136 -6.58 -4.00 -5.54
CA ILE A 136 -7.51 -4.67 -4.63
C ILE A 136 -8.81 -4.91 -5.40
N THR A 137 -9.01 -6.11 -5.91
CA THR A 137 -10.19 -6.48 -6.69
C THR A 137 -11.33 -6.91 -5.79
N VAL A 138 -12.50 -6.28 -5.97
CA VAL A 138 -13.65 -6.42 -5.08
C VAL A 138 -14.82 -7.09 -5.79
N ALA A 139 -15.19 -8.27 -5.30
CA ALA A 139 -16.43 -8.95 -5.68
C ALA A 139 -17.64 -8.38 -4.91
N SER A 140 -18.84 -8.59 -5.46
CA SER A 140 -20.10 -8.18 -4.85
C SER A 140 -20.74 -9.35 -4.13
N HIS A 141 -21.12 -9.16 -2.86
CA HIS A 141 -21.97 -10.09 -2.12
C HIS A 141 -23.34 -9.49 -1.78
N THR A 142 -24.30 -10.38 -1.51
CA THR A 142 -25.67 -10.09 -1.03
C THR A 142 -25.67 -9.85 0.48
N LEU A 143 -26.82 -9.45 1.05
CA LEU A 143 -26.98 -9.31 2.50
C LEU A 143 -26.72 -10.64 3.25
N ALA A 144 -27.03 -11.76 2.62
CA ALA A 144 -26.77 -13.10 3.14
C ALA A 144 -25.29 -13.52 3.05
N GLY A 145 -24.42 -12.72 2.44
CA GLY A 145 -23.01 -13.05 2.23
C GLY A 145 -22.76 -14.04 1.09
N ASP A 146 -23.75 -14.23 0.21
CA ASP A 146 -23.62 -14.98 -1.04
C ASP A 146 -23.01 -14.12 -2.15
N LYS A 147 -22.40 -14.75 -3.15
CA LYS A 147 -22.00 -14.03 -4.38
C LYS A 147 -23.24 -13.45 -5.02
N ALA A 148 -23.27 -12.14 -5.28
CA ALA A 148 -24.34 -11.56 -6.10
C ALA A 148 -24.34 -12.24 -7.48
N TYR A 149 -25.52 -12.52 -8.04
CA TYR A 149 -25.64 -13.37 -9.23
C TYR A 149 -24.80 -12.86 -10.42
N TYR A 150 -24.63 -11.55 -10.55
CA TYR A 150 -23.87 -10.92 -11.62
C TYR A 150 -22.36 -10.84 -11.33
N SER A 151 -21.92 -10.99 -10.08
CA SER A 151 -20.54 -10.71 -9.70
C SER A 151 -19.59 -11.65 -10.40
N ASN A 152 -18.55 -11.08 -11.03
CA ASN A 152 -17.39 -11.85 -11.40
C ASN A 152 -16.70 -12.43 -10.15
N PHE A 153 -15.97 -13.52 -10.37
CA PHE A 153 -15.35 -14.36 -9.33
C PHE A 153 -13.97 -14.82 -9.79
N GLY A 154 -13.24 -15.54 -8.94
CA GLY A 154 -11.98 -16.17 -9.31
C GLY A 154 -10.81 -15.81 -8.41
N PRO A 155 -9.60 -16.31 -8.73
CA PRO A 155 -8.43 -16.15 -7.88
C PRO A 155 -7.86 -14.73 -7.86
N THR A 156 -8.28 -13.86 -8.79
CA THR A 156 -7.87 -12.44 -8.80
C THR A 156 -8.71 -11.57 -7.87
N ILE A 157 -9.71 -12.14 -7.17
CA ILE A 157 -10.51 -11.41 -6.19
C ILE A 157 -9.79 -11.41 -4.85
N GLU A 158 -9.47 -10.24 -4.29
CA GLU A 158 -8.90 -10.13 -2.94
C GLU A 158 -9.93 -10.38 -1.85
N LEU A 159 -11.10 -9.73 -1.96
CA LEU A 159 -12.19 -9.81 -1.00
C LEU A 159 -13.51 -9.36 -1.63
N SER A 160 -14.59 -9.43 -0.86
CA SER A 160 -15.93 -9.04 -1.27
C SER A 160 -16.52 -7.95 -0.37
N ALA A 161 -17.45 -7.18 -0.91
CA ALA A 161 -18.19 -6.16 -0.17
C ALA A 161 -19.66 -6.10 -0.63
N PRO A 162 -20.54 -5.42 0.11
CA PRO A 162 -21.94 -5.27 -0.27
C PRO A 162 -22.04 -4.51 -1.59
N GLY A 163 -22.50 -5.18 -2.64
CA GLY A 163 -22.77 -4.55 -3.93
C GLY A 163 -24.24 -4.59 -4.33
N GLY A 164 -25.08 -5.26 -3.54
CA GLY A 164 -26.52 -5.33 -3.71
C GLY A 164 -26.99 -6.40 -4.69
N GLU A 165 -28.29 -6.68 -4.69
CA GLU A 165 -28.91 -7.72 -5.50
C GLU A 165 -30.43 -7.47 -5.60
N PHE A 166 -30.93 -7.13 -6.78
CA PHE A 166 -32.32 -6.71 -6.95
C PHE A 166 -33.32 -7.86 -7.05
N TRP A 167 -32.91 -9.11 -7.29
CA TRP A 167 -33.81 -10.26 -7.19
C TRP A 167 -34.25 -10.51 -5.74
N SER A 168 -33.39 -10.21 -4.75
CA SER A 168 -33.73 -10.23 -3.32
C SER A 168 -34.15 -8.86 -2.76
N THR A 169 -34.29 -7.82 -3.59
CA THR A 169 -34.60 -6.43 -3.18
C THR A 169 -33.57 -5.77 -2.25
N GLU A 170 -32.29 -6.11 -2.43
CA GLU A 170 -31.18 -5.67 -1.58
C GLU A 170 -30.29 -4.66 -2.31
N GLY A 171 -30.81 -3.48 -2.65
CA GLY A 171 -30.02 -2.45 -3.31
C GLY A 171 -29.04 -1.71 -2.38
N ILE A 172 -28.00 -1.10 -2.95
CA ILE A 172 -27.12 -0.17 -2.22
C ILE A 172 -27.61 1.27 -2.45
N LEU A 173 -28.15 1.88 -1.40
CA LEU A 173 -28.64 3.26 -1.42
C LEU A 173 -27.47 4.25 -1.43
N SER A 174 -27.47 5.22 -2.36
CA SER A 174 -26.50 6.32 -2.35
C SER A 174 -26.99 7.56 -3.11
N THR A 175 -26.20 8.62 -3.09
CA THR A 175 -26.49 9.93 -3.68
C THR A 175 -26.45 9.92 -5.20
N ILE A 176 -27.48 10.46 -5.84
CA ILE A 176 -27.54 10.67 -7.29
C ILE A 176 -28.16 12.03 -7.63
N SER A 177 -28.23 12.34 -8.92
CA SER A 177 -29.22 13.28 -9.45
C SER A 177 -30.31 12.47 -10.18
N ASP A 178 -31.57 12.88 -10.15
CA ASP A 178 -32.67 12.18 -10.84
C ASP A 178 -32.84 12.58 -12.32
N GLY A 179 -32.11 13.60 -12.76
CA GLY A 179 -32.25 14.12 -14.11
C GLY A 179 -31.79 13.13 -15.19
N PRO A 180 -32.60 12.86 -16.24
CA PRO A 180 -32.30 11.81 -17.22
C PRO A 180 -31.15 12.17 -18.18
N ARG A 181 -30.75 13.44 -18.28
CA ARG A 181 -29.70 13.91 -19.22
C ARG A 181 -28.80 14.97 -18.60
N THR A 182 -29.40 15.87 -17.85
CA THR A 182 -28.74 16.94 -17.09
C THR A 182 -29.13 16.81 -15.64
N ALA A 183 -28.30 17.32 -14.72
CA ALA A 183 -28.64 17.25 -13.31
C ALA A 183 -29.93 18.05 -13.04
N LEU A 184 -30.84 17.49 -12.23
CA LEU A 184 -32.09 18.13 -11.83
C LEU A 184 -32.17 18.22 -10.31
N LEU A 185 -32.72 17.20 -9.63
CA LEU A 185 -32.79 17.15 -8.17
C LEU A 185 -31.73 16.20 -7.63
N TYR A 186 -31.00 16.66 -6.61
CA TYR A 186 -30.14 15.78 -5.82
C TYR A 186 -31.01 14.91 -4.93
N THR A 187 -30.86 13.59 -5.07
CA THR A 187 -31.69 12.60 -4.39
C THR A 187 -30.87 11.35 -4.05
N TYR A 188 -31.55 10.30 -3.63
CA TYR A 188 -30.97 9.00 -3.31
C TYR A 188 -31.63 7.92 -4.17
N ALA A 189 -30.84 6.95 -4.60
CA ALA A 189 -31.35 5.76 -5.27
C ALA A 189 -30.53 4.53 -4.91
N GLU A 190 -31.17 3.38 -5.00
CA GLU A 190 -30.53 2.09 -4.85
C GLU A 190 -29.96 1.64 -6.18
N TYR A 191 -28.69 1.21 -6.20
CA TYR A 191 -28.05 0.54 -7.33
C TYR A 191 -27.50 -0.83 -6.89
N GLN A 192 -27.26 -1.70 -7.86
CA GLN A 192 -26.51 -2.94 -7.68
C GLN A 192 -25.28 -2.97 -8.58
N GLY A 193 -24.21 -3.62 -8.12
CA GLY A 193 -23.03 -3.91 -8.91
C GLY A 193 -21.77 -4.09 -8.06
N THR A 194 -20.74 -4.71 -8.65
CA THR A 194 -19.36 -4.62 -8.11
C THR A 194 -18.87 -3.18 -8.05
N SER A 195 -19.46 -2.29 -8.87
CA SER A 195 -19.30 -0.83 -8.77
C SER A 195 -19.74 -0.23 -7.45
N MET A 196 -20.69 -0.86 -6.74
CA MET A 196 -21.16 -0.44 -5.41
C MET A 196 -20.39 -1.17 -4.30
N ALA A 197 -19.84 -2.35 -4.58
CA ALA A 197 -18.96 -3.08 -3.64
C ALA A 197 -17.59 -2.40 -3.48
N ALA A 198 -16.91 -2.07 -4.59
CA ALA A 198 -15.60 -1.41 -4.58
C ALA A 198 -15.51 -0.15 -3.67
N PRO A 199 -16.47 0.80 -3.70
CA PRO A 199 -16.40 2.00 -2.86
C PRO A 199 -16.57 1.71 -1.36
N HIS A 200 -17.18 0.60 -0.95
CA HIS A 200 -17.16 0.20 0.45
C HIS A 200 -15.73 -0.12 0.90
N VAL A 201 -14.99 -0.91 0.11
CA VAL A 201 -13.58 -1.25 0.39
C VAL A 201 -12.70 -0.01 0.31
N ALA A 202 -12.91 0.87 -0.67
CA ALA A 202 -12.20 2.14 -0.75
C ALA A 202 -12.46 3.03 0.47
N GLY A 203 -13.69 3.06 0.98
CA GLY A 203 -14.04 3.73 2.23
C GLY A 203 -13.31 3.14 3.43
N VAL A 204 -13.26 1.81 3.57
CA VAL A 204 -12.49 1.16 4.65
C VAL A 204 -11.00 1.44 4.52
N ALA A 205 -10.42 1.38 3.32
CA ALA A 205 -9.04 1.76 3.08
C ALA A 205 -8.77 3.21 3.52
N ALA A 206 -9.68 4.14 3.25
CA ALA A 206 -9.57 5.52 3.72
C ALA A 206 -9.65 5.62 5.25
N LEU A 207 -10.46 4.80 5.92
CA LEU A 207 -10.47 4.71 7.39
C LEU A 207 -9.12 4.19 7.92
N LEU A 208 -8.51 3.19 7.28
CA LEU A 208 -7.17 2.71 7.65
C LEU A 208 -6.13 3.82 7.54
N TYR A 209 -6.13 4.59 6.44
CA TYR A 209 -5.26 5.76 6.31
C TYR A 209 -5.57 6.88 7.31
N SER A 210 -6.82 7.02 7.75
CA SER A 210 -7.16 7.99 8.81
C SER A 210 -6.60 7.57 10.17
N ARG A 211 -6.49 6.26 10.42
CA ARG A 211 -5.91 5.69 11.63
C ARG A 211 -4.39 5.72 11.59
N ASN A 212 -3.82 5.42 10.42
CA ASN A 212 -2.40 5.47 10.17
C ASN A 212 -2.14 5.91 8.70
N PRO A 213 -1.81 7.20 8.46
CA PRO A 213 -1.55 7.72 7.10
C PRO A 213 -0.27 7.16 6.47
N GLU A 214 0.49 6.37 7.24
CA GLU A 214 1.79 5.79 6.92
C GLU A 214 1.71 4.40 6.29
N LEU A 215 0.52 3.79 6.28
CA LEU A 215 0.34 2.46 5.72
C LEU A 215 0.80 2.40 4.26
N LEU A 216 1.58 1.39 3.94
CA LEU A 216 1.93 1.04 2.57
C LEU A 216 0.76 0.36 1.87
N PRO A 217 0.63 0.47 0.53
CA PRO A 217 -0.46 -0.18 -0.18
C PRO A 217 -0.58 -1.69 0.08
N GLY A 218 0.56 -2.40 0.14
CA GLY A 218 0.58 -3.82 0.50
C GLY A 218 0.11 -4.10 1.94
N GLN A 219 0.40 -3.20 2.89
CA GLN A 219 -0.10 -3.32 4.27
C GLN A 219 -1.61 -3.09 4.34
N VAL A 220 -2.13 -2.11 3.59
CA VAL A 220 -3.58 -1.87 3.48
C VAL A 220 -4.28 -3.10 2.89
N MET A 221 -3.76 -3.64 1.80
CA MET A 221 -4.29 -4.88 1.19
C MET A 221 -4.26 -6.05 2.19
N ASN A 222 -3.14 -6.26 2.88
CA ASN A 222 -3.02 -7.32 3.88
C ASN A 222 -3.97 -7.13 5.06
N LEU A 223 -4.13 -5.91 5.57
CA LEU A 223 -5.08 -5.61 6.64
C LEU A 223 -6.52 -5.91 6.19
N LEU A 224 -6.90 -5.46 5.00
CA LEU A 224 -8.24 -5.73 4.45
C LEU A 224 -8.49 -7.23 4.28
N SER A 225 -7.55 -7.97 3.70
CA SER A 225 -7.72 -9.41 3.40
C SER A 225 -7.62 -10.31 4.63
N SER A 226 -6.66 -10.05 5.53
CA SER A 226 -6.45 -10.89 6.73
C SER A 226 -7.51 -10.68 7.82
N THR A 227 -8.19 -9.54 7.81
CA THR A 227 -9.28 -9.22 8.75
C THR A 227 -10.66 -9.39 8.15
N ALA A 228 -10.75 -9.77 6.87
CA ALA A 228 -12.01 -10.05 6.22
C ALA A 228 -12.77 -11.13 7.00
N ARG A 229 -14.06 -10.88 7.24
CA ARG A 229 -14.94 -11.85 7.88
C ARG A 229 -15.21 -12.97 6.89
N ALA A 230 -15.07 -14.22 7.31
CA ALA A 230 -15.41 -15.36 6.46
C ALA A 230 -16.84 -15.27 5.91
N HIS A 231 -17.05 -15.70 4.67
CA HIS A 231 -18.40 -15.88 4.13
C HIS A 231 -19.16 -16.91 4.96
N PRO A 232 -20.49 -16.78 5.10
CA PRO A 232 -21.29 -17.75 5.84
C PRO A 232 -21.16 -19.17 5.29
N ALA A 233 -21.33 -20.17 6.16
CA ALA A 233 -21.29 -21.56 5.74
C ALA A 233 -22.36 -21.85 4.68
N GLY A 234 -21.96 -22.49 3.57
CA GLY A 234 -22.82 -22.74 2.42
C GLY A 234 -22.96 -21.57 1.46
N SER A 235 -22.24 -20.47 1.67
CA SER A 235 -22.18 -19.36 0.73
C SER A 235 -21.67 -19.81 -0.64
N SER A 236 -22.28 -19.25 -1.68
CA SER A 236 -21.84 -19.36 -3.08
C SER A 236 -20.48 -18.69 -3.34
N CYS A 237 -19.94 -17.93 -2.40
CA CYS A 237 -18.56 -17.44 -2.41
C CYS A 237 -17.56 -18.52 -1.97
N GLY A 238 -17.53 -19.63 -2.68
CA GLY A 238 -16.63 -20.77 -2.44
C GLY A 238 -16.59 -21.72 -3.64
N GLY A 239 -15.79 -22.79 -3.55
CA GLY A 239 -15.69 -23.80 -4.61
C GLY A 239 -15.33 -23.21 -5.97
N ASP A 240 -16.24 -23.34 -6.94
CA ASP A 240 -16.04 -22.94 -8.34
C ASP A 240 -16.17 -21.42 -8.57
N THR A 241 -16.76 -20.67 -7.64
CA THR A 241 -16.97 -19.21 -7.76
C THR A 241 -16.41 -18.43 -6.56
N PRO A 242 -15.08 -18.49 -6.30
CA PRO A 242 -14.48 -17.85 -5.14
C PRO A 242 -14.58 -16.32 -5.20
N CYS A 243 -14.83 -15.69 -4.05
CA CYS A 243 -14.97 -14.23 -3.87
C CYS A 243 -13.85 -13.63 -3.00
N GLY A 244 -12.66 -14.21 -3.05
CA GLY A 244 -11.51 -13.79 -2.24
C GLY A 244 -11.58 -14.28 -0.80
N THR A 245 -10.83 -13.60 0.07
CA THR A 245 -10.54 -14.01 1.45
C THR A 245 -11.73 -13.89 2.42
N GLY A 246 -12.73 -13.09 2.08
CA GLY A 246 -13.91 -12.88 2.92
C GLY A 246 -14.72 -11.64 2.53
N MET A 247 -15.61 -11.25 3.43
CA MET A 247 -16.36 -10.00 3.41
C MET A 247 -15.57 -8.91 4.17
N VAL A 248 -15.40 -7.74 3.58
CA VAL A 248 -14.68 -6.62 4.23
C VAL A 248 -15.25 -6.30 5.62
N ASP A 249 -14.39 -6.20 6.63
CA ASP A 249 -14.77 -5.87 8.01
C ASP A 249 -14.02 -4.62 8.48
N ALA A 250 -14.70 -3.48 8.46
CA ALA A 250 -14.09 -2.20 8.81
C ALA A 250 -13.56 -2.15 10.25
N ARG A 251 -14.27 -2.79 11.19
CA ARG A 251 -13.89 -2.78 12.61
C ARG A 251 -12.66 -3.65 12.84
N ALA A 252 -12.67 -4.88 12.32
CA ALA A 252 -11.55 -5.79 12.47
C ALA A 252 -10.29 -5.19 11.82
N ALA A 253 -10.42 -4.61 10.62
CA ALA A 253 -9.33 -3.94 9.92
C ALA A 253 -8.75 -2.78 10.74
N LEU A 254 -9.60 -1.91 11.32
CA LEU A 254 -9.17 -0.77 12.14
C LEU A 254 -8.48 -1.18 13.45
N VAL A 255 -8.96 -2.23 14.12
CA VAL A 255 -8.33 -2.75 15.34
C VAL A 255 -6.98 -3.40 15.04
N ALA A 256 -6.84 -4.01 13.87
CA ALA A 256 -5.58 -4.61 13.43
C ALA A 256 -4.54 -3.59 12.95
N VAL A 257 -4.91 -2.31 12.77
CA VAL A 257 -3.92 -1.26 12.51
C VAL A 257 -3.04 -1.12 13.77
N PRO A 258 -1.73 -1.37 13.66
CA PRO A 258 -0.82 -1.23 14.80
C PRO A 258 -0.99 0.14 15.45
N GLU A 259 -1.06 0.20 16.79
CA GLU A 259 -1.14 1.48 17.49
C GLU A 259 0.09 2.33 17.15
N GLY A 260 -0.13 3.40 16.37
CA GLY A 260 0.88 4.38 16.05
C GLY A 260 1.20 5.22 17.29
N HIS A 261 2.10 4.72 18.15
CA HIS A 261 2.84 5.58 19.06
C HIS A 261 3.97 6.27 18.29
N TRP A 262 3.61 7.28 17.49
CA TRP A 262 4.56 8.26 16.98
C TRP A 262 3.97 9.64 17.21
N GLY A 263 4.38 10.24 18.33
CA GLY A 263 4.06 11.63 18.62
C GLY A 263 4.50 12.53 17.46
N VAL A 264 3.67 13.54 17.20
CA VAL A 264 4.04 14.77 16.52
C VAL A 264 5.51 15.16 16.77
N ASP A 265 6.23 15.49 15.68
CA ASP A 265 7.65 15.88 15.55
C ASP A 265 8.71 14.77 15.38
N SER A 266 8.77 14.14 14.19
CA SER A 266 9.89 14.33 13.23
C SER A 266 9.87 13.28 12.11
N LYS A 267 10.28 13.65 10.89
CA LYS A 267 10.45 12.74 9.73
C LYS A 267 11.56 11.69 9.93
N LEU A 268 12.25 11.76 11.06
CA LEU A 268 13.49 11.08 11.34
C LEU A 268 13.26 10.05 12.43
N VAL A 269 13.77 8.85 12.22
CA VAL A 269 13.80 7.78 13.21
C VAL A 269 15.26 7.52 13.59
N THR A 270 15.47 7.15 14.85
CA THR A 270 16.77 6.69 15.31
C THR A 270 16.93 5.22 14.97
N VAL A 271 17.92 4.87 14.17
CA VAL A 271 18.39 3.49 14.00
C VAL A 271 19.42 3.22 15.08
N ARG A 272 19.15 2.28 15.98
CA ARG A 272 20.03 1.94 17.09
C ARG A 272 20.75 0.62 16.83
N GLU A 273 22.04 0.57 17.16
CA GLU A 273 22.84 -0.65 17.14
C GLU A 273 22.82 -1.38 18.49
N TYR A 274 22.73 -2.70 18.42
CA TYR A 274 22.87 -3.65 19.51
C TYR A 274 24.00 -4.63 19.21
N HIS A 275 24.70 -5.07 20.25
CA HIS A 275 25.75 -6.08 20.19
C HIS A 275 25.42 -7.26 21.11
N HIS A 276 25.65 -8.46 20.62
CA HIS A 276 25.54 -9.70 21.38
C HIS A 276 26.94 -10.24 21.68
N ALA A 277 27.44 -10.01 22.89
CA ALA A 277 28.86 -10.24 23.23
C ALA A 277 29.34 -11.68 23.01
N SER A 278 28.50 -12.69 23.27
CA SER A 278 28.92 -14.10 23.09
C SER A 278 28.93 -14.58 21.64
N LEU A 279 28.20 -13.88 20.76
CA LEU A 279 28.18 -14.18 19.33
C LEU A 279 29.12 -13.24 18.56
N ASP A 280 29.52 -12.12 19.16
CA ASP A 280 30.13 -10.98 18.48
C ASP A 280 29.30 -10.49 17.28
N HIS A 281 27.98 -10.53 17.43
CA HIS A 281 27.02 -10.11 16.40
C HIS A 281 26.49 -8.72 16.68
N TYR A 282 26.32 -7.95 15.61
CA TYR A 282 25.71 -6.64 15.63
C TYR A 282 24.34 -6.71 14.95
N PHE A 283 23.43 -5.89 15.44
CA PHE A 283 22.08 -5.76 14.91
C PHE A 283 21.67 -4.30 14.95
N ILE A 284 20.99 -3.83 13.91
CA ILE A 284 20.44 -2.49 13.86
C ILE A 284 18.92 -2.55 13.71
N THR A 285 18.22 -1.62 14.34
CA THR A 285 16.77 -1.48 14.15
C THR A 285 16.31 -0.05 14.31
N ALA A 286 15.28 0.32 13.54
CA ALA A 286 14.52 1.55 13.71
C ALA A 286 13.18 1.33 14.45
N SER A 287 12.81 0.07 14.72
CA SER A 287 11.52 -0.30 15.32
C SER A 287 11.57 -0.19 16.84
N PRO A 288 10.74 0.65 17.49
CA PRO A 288 10.69 0.74 18.95
C PRO A 288 10.25 -0.56 19.60
N ALA A 289 9.37 -1.32 18.94
CA ALA A 289 8.93 -2.62 19.43
C ALA A 289 10.08 -3.62 19.46
N GLU A 290 10.92 -3.62 18.43
CA GLU A 290 12.11 -4.49 18.36
C GLU A 290 13.19 -4.04 19.34
N MET A 291 13.40 -2.73 19.50
CA MET A 291 14.26 -2.18 20.56
C MET A 291 13.78 -2.60 21.95
N ALA A 292 12.48 -2.46 22.25
CA ALA A 292 11.92 -2.87 23.52
C ALA A 292 12.05 -4.38 23.75
N ALA A 293 11.90 -5.21 22.71
CA ALA A 293 12.09 -6.65 22.80
C ALA A 293 13.57 -7.03 23.05
N LEU A 294 14.53 -6.31 22.44
CA LEU A 294 15.96 -6.48 22.69
C LEU A 294 16.35 -6.04 24.09
N ASP A 295 15.89 -4.85 24.51
CA ASP A 295 16.15 -4.26 25.83
C ASP A 295 15.58 -5.12 26.97
N SER A 296 14.40 -5.72 26.75
CA SER A 296 13.75 -6.62 27.72
C SER A 296 14.26 -8.07 27.67
N GLY A 297 15.12 -8.41 26.70
CA GLY A 297 15.67 -9.75 26.53
C GLY A 297 14.70 -10.77 25.92
N GLN A 298 13.57 -10.34 25.38
CA GLN A 298 12.60 -11.20 24.69
C GLN A 298 13.17 -11.86 23.42
N MET A 299 14.23 -11.29 22.85
CA MET A 299 14.93 -11.79 21.65
C MET A 299 16.13 -12.68 22.00
N GLY A 300 15.92 -13.68 22.88
CA GLY A 300 16.95 -14.67 23.23
C GLY A 300 18.00 -14.23 24.27
N GLY A 301 17.85 -13.04 24.87
CA GLY A 301 18.80 -12.47 25.82
C GLY A 301 20.14 -12.03 25.19
N GLY A 302 21.07 -11.51 25.99
CA GLY A 302 22.45 -11.22 25.58
C GLY A 302 22.71 -9.98 24.69
N TRP A 303 21.69 -9.43 24.04
CA TRP A 303 21.79 -8.17 23.31
C TRP A 303 21.93 -6.95 24.24
N ARG A 304 22.82 -6.03 23.89
CA ARG A 304 23.03 -4.76 24.59
C ARG A 304 23.19 -3.63 23.60
N ALA A 305 22.51 -2.50 23.83
CA ALA A 305 22.73 -1.30 23.03
C ALA A 305 24.21 -0.89 23.10
N THR A 306 24.82 -0.63 21.95
CA THR A 306 26.25 -0.26 21.89
C THR A 306 26.49 1.21 22.22
N GLY A 307 25.43 2.02 22.21
CA GLY A 307 25.51 3.48 22.24
C GLY A 307 25.68 4.09 20.85
N HIS A 308 25.90 3.28 19.81
CA HIS A 308 25.91 3.76 18.42
C HIS A 308 24.49 3.84 17.87
N SER A 309 24.22 4.96 17.21
CA SER A 309 22.98 5.19 16.49
C SER A 309 23.20 6.16 15.35
N PHE A 310 22.29 6.15 14.38
CA PHE A 310 22.21 7.15 13.34
C PHE A 310 20.76 7.49 13.05
N LEU A 311 20.54 8.66 12.45
CA LEU A 311 19.23 9.04 11.98
C LEU A 311 18.96 8.37 10.62
N ALA A 312 17.74 7.91 10.43
CA ALA A 312 17.19 7.55 9.13
C ALA A 312 15.86 8.25 8.95
N TYR A 313 15.31 8.23 7.74
CA TYR A 313 13.92 8.62 7.56
C TYR A 313 13.03 7.46 7.94
N ALA A 314 11.91 7.75 8.60
CA ALA A 314 10.91 6.73 8.90
C ALA A 314 10.59 5.92 7.64
N ALA A 315 10.27 4.64 7.81
CA ALA A 315 9.51 3.94 6.78
C ALA A 315 8.28 4.83 6.44
N THR A 316 7.98 4.99 5.15
CA THR A 316 6.96 5.89 4.57
C THR A 316 5.82 6.26 5.53
N PRO A 317 5.40 7.54 5.55
CA PRO A 317 5.21 8.42 4.41
C PRO A 317 6.00 9.73 4.55
N LEU A 318 6.88 9.83 5.55
CA LEU A 318 7.62 11.04 5.91
C LEU A 318 9.00 11.14 5.22
N ALA A 319 9.39 10.11 4.46
CA ALA A 319 10.68 10.03 3.79
C ALA A 319 10.76 10.97 2.56
N PRO A 320 11.89 11.68 2.34
CA PRO A 320 12.07 12.55 1.17
C PRO A 320 11.89 11.79 -0.16
N ALA A 321 11.42 12.48 -1.21
CA ALA A 321 11.10 11.88 -2.52
C ALA A 321 12.28 11.22 -3.26
N LEU A 322 13.51 11.39 -2.77
CA LEU A 322 14.73 10.82 -3.33
C LEU A 322 15.44 9.84 -2.37
N SER A 323 14.86 9.59 -1.19
CA SER A 323 15.35 8.53 -0.30
C SER A 323 14.86 7.16 -0.78
N TRP A 324 15.68 6.14 -0.55
CA TRP A 324 15.44 4.76 -0.93
C TRP A 324 15.07 3.93 0.29
N PRO A 325 14.08 3.02 0.17
CA PRO A 325 13.74 2.12 1.26
C PRO A 325 14.86 1.08 1.43
N VAL A 326 15.20 0.81 2.69
CA VAL A 326 16.22 -0.17 3.06
C VAL A 326 15.56 -1.52 3.24
N CYS A 327 15.85 -2.44 2.32
CA CYS A 327 15.44 -3.83 2.41
C CYS A 327 16.16 -4.51 3.57
N ARG A 328 15.42 -5.27 4.38
CA ARG A 328 15.92 -6.13 5.46
C ARG A 328 15.75 -7.59 5.07
N PHE A 329 16.80 -8.36 5.26
CA PHE A 329 16.84 -9.79 5.04
C PHE A 329 17.38 -10.50 6.28
N TYR A 330 16.96 -11.74 6.50
CA TYR A 330 17.52 -12.64 7.47
C TYR A 330 18.02 -13.91 6.77
N GLY A 331 19.29 -14.27 6.98
CA GLY A 331 19.84 -15.51 6.44
C GLY A 331 19.51 -16.71 7.34
N THR A 332 19.04 -17.80 6.74
CA THR A 332 18.50 -18.96 7.46
C THR A 332 19.62 -19.84 8.01
N PRO A 333 19.61 -20.21 9.31
CA PRO A 333 20.60 -21.13 9.88
C PRO A 333 20.68 -22.46 9.09
N GLY A 334 21.87 -22.80 8.60
CA GLY A 334 22.15 -24.05 7.88
C GLY A 334 21.93 -24.02 6.36
N LEU A 335 21.36 -22.95 5.81
CA LEU A 335 21.25 -22.71 4.36
C LEU A 335 21.85 -21.37 3.92
N GLY A 336 21.99 -20.41 4.84
CA GLY A 336 22.50 -19.07 4.58
C GLY A 336 23.21 -18.47 5.80
N PRO A 337 23.66 -17.22 5.69
CA PRO A 337 24.41 -16.55 6.75
C PRO A 337 23.45 -16.17 7.89
N ASN A 338 23.54 -16.85 9.04
CA ASN A 338 22.76 -16.57 10.27
C ASN A 338 22.91 -15.11 10.78
N SER A 339 22.32 -14.17 10.05
CA SER A 339 22.67 -12.76 10.08
C SER A 339 21.57 -11.93 9.43
N HIS A 340 21.42 -10.69 9.89
CA HIS A 340 20.61 -9.71 9.18
C HIS A 340 21.44 -8.98 8.13
N PHE A 341 20.83 -8.71 6.99
CA PHE A 341 21.40 -7.91 5.92
C PHE A 341 20.45 -6.78 5.53
N PHE A 342 21.01 -5.59 5.44
CA PHE A 342 20.34 -4.35 5.10
C PHE A 342 20.97 -3.72 3.87
N THR A 343 20.14 -3.31 2.92
CA THR A 343 20.57 -2.59 1.72
C THR A 343 19.54 -1.56 1.26
N GLY A 344 19.99 -0.34 0.98
CA GLY A 344 19.20 0.68 0.29
C GLY A 344 19.29 0.59 -1.23
N SER A 345 20.15 -0.28 -1.79
CA SER A 345 20.32 -0.45 -3.23
C SER A 345 19.17 -1.31 -3.78
N PRO A 346 18.37 -0.81 -4.73
CA PRO A 346 17.30 -1.60 -5.33
C PRO A 346 17.84 -2.80 -6.11
N PHE A 347 19.04 -2.68 -6.69
CA PHE A 347 19.68 -3.77 -7.44
C PHE A 347 20.18 -4.87 -6.49
N GLU A 348 20.80 -4.49 -5.38
CA GLU A 348 21.28 -5.44 -4.37
C GLU A 348 20.10 -6.11 -3.66
N CYS A 349 19.06 -5.34 -3.32
CA CYS A 349 17.82 -5.88 -2.77
C CYS A 349 17.19 -6.92 -3.71
N ALA A 350 17.09 -6.61 -5.01
CA ALA A 350 16.55 -7.54 -6.00
C ALA A 350 17.43 -8.78 -6.22
N ALA A 351 18.76 -8.66 -6.09
CA ALA A 351 19.70 -9.77 -6.21
C ALA A 351 19.58 -10.73 -5.01
N VAL A 352 19.69 -10.20 -3.79
CA VAL A 352 19.63 -10.99 -2.54
C VAL A 352 18.27 -11.67 -2.38
N SER A 353 17.18 -11.04 -2.84
CA SER A 353 15.84 -11.65 -2.83
C SER A 353 15.71 -12.91 -3.68
N ARG A 354 16.68 -13.20 -4.57
CA ARG A 354 16.70 -14.38 -5.45
C ARG A 354 17.74 -15.41 -5.02
N GLU A 355 18.53 -15.11 -3.99
CA GLU A 355 19.56 -16.01 -3.48
C GLU A 355 18.94 -17.01 -2.49
N ASP A 356 19.19 -18.29 -2.72
CA ASP A 356 18.83 -19.33 -1.77
C ASP A 356 19.55 -19.10 -0.44
N GLY A 357 18.80 -19.16 0.68
CA GLY A 357 19.35 -18.97 2.02
C GLY A 357 19.04 -17.62 2.65
N TRP A 358 18.51 -16.65 1.90
CA TRP A 358 18.04 -15.36 2.43
C TRP A 358 16.51 -15.27 2.44
N TRP A 359 15.96 -14.75 3.54
CA TRP A 359 14.55 -14.45 3.70
C TRP A 359 14.32 -12.94 3.73
N TYR A 360 13.49 -12.43 2.83
CA TYR A 360 13.12 -11.02 2.83
C TYR A 360 12.11 -10.73 3.95
N GLU A 361 12.45 -9.82 4.85
CA GLU A 361 11.63 -9.47 6.01
C GLU A 361 10.81 -8.20 5.81
N GLY A 362 11.18 -7.35 4.85
CA GLY A 362 10.48 -6.11 4.55
C GLY A 362 11.40 -4.89 4.43
N MET A 363 10.81 -3.71 4.51
CA MET A 363 11.53 -2.42 4.50
C MET A 363 11.70 -1.90 5.92
N ALA A 364 12.94 -1.63 6.33
CA ALA A 364 13.26 -1.25 7.71
C ALA A 364 13.15 0.27 7.98
N PHE A 365 13.65 1.10 7.08
CA PHE A 365 13.67 2.58 7.14
C PHE A 365 14.06 3.13 5.75
N ASN A 366 14.17 4.45 5.59
CA ASN A 366 14.62 5.09 4.35
C ASN A 366 15.93 5.88 4.53
N VAL A 367 16.78 5.86 3.52
CA VAL A 367 18.09 6.56 3.49
C VAL A 367 18.37 7.16 2.12
N PHE A 368 19.31 8.08 2.01
CA PHE A 368 19.86 8.43 0.69
C PHE A 368 20.92 7.41 0.27
N MET A 369 21.09 7.24 -1.04
CA MET A 369 22.12 6.36 -1.59
C MET A 369 23.38 7.15 -1.91
N PRO A 370 24.58 6.64 -1.58
CA PRO A 370 25.83 7.27 -1.95
C PRO A 370 26.00 7.25 -3.48
N PHE A 371 26.52 8.34 -4.04
CA PHE A 371 26.96 8.39 -5.43
C PHE A 371 28.47 8.13 -5.48
N MET A 372 28.89 7.05 -6.15
CA MET A 372 30.31 6.65 -6.23
C MET A 372 30.98 6.49 -4.85
N GLY A 373 30.24 5.99 -3.85
CA GLY A 373 30.73 5.79 -2.48
C GLY A 373 30.82 7.07 -1.65
N VAL A 374 30.22 8.18 -2.11
CA VAL A 374 30.24 9.49 -1.43
C VAL A 374 28.81 9.96 -1.16
N CYS A 375 28.56 10.45 0.05
CA CYS A 375 27.29 11.05 0.45
C CYS A 375 27.23 12.55 0.11
N ASN A 376 26.04 13.11 -0.04
CA ASN A 376 25.88 14.53 -0.33
C ASN A 376 26.27 15.39 0.87
N TRP A 377 26.43 16.70 0.62
CA TRP A 377 26.72 17.66 1.68
C TRP A 377 25.59 17.69 2.71
N GLY A 378 25.94 17.53 3.99
CA GLY A 378 24.96 17.45 5.09
C GLY A 378 24.45 16.03 5.41
N GLU A 379 24.98 15.00 4.74
CA GLU A 379 24.72 13.59 5.05
C GLU A 379 25.92 12.94 5.74
N ILE A 380 25.65 11.92 6.55
CA ILE A 380 26.63 11.10 7.25
C ILE A 380 26.76 9.76 6.51
N PRO A 381 27.98 9.34 6.12
CA PRO A 381 28.20 8.05 5.49
C PRO A 381 27.91 6.90 6.45
N ILE A 382 27.22 5.87 5.97
CA ILE A 382 27.05 4.59 6.65
C ILE A 382 27.94 3.56 5.94
N TYR A 383 28.97 3.13 6.64
CA TYR A 383 29.88 2.06 6.24
C TYR A 383 29.29 0.69 6.55
N ARG A 384 29.47 -0.29 5.68
CA ARG A 384 29.13 -1.69 5.95
C ARG A 384 30.40 -2.54 6.02
N ALA A 385 30.52 -3.31 7.09
CA ALA A 385 31.59 -4.29 7.28
C ALA A 385 30.99 -5.68 7.43
N TYR A 386 31.62 -6.68 6.84
CA TYR A 386 31.21 -8.08 6.87
C TYR A 386 32.28 -8.94 7.53
N ASN A 387 31.91 -9.81 8.47
CA ASN A 387 32.87 -10.63 9.20
C ASN A 387 33.44 -11.82 8.40
N GLY A 388 32.90 -12.14 7.22
CA GLY A 388 33.44 -13.20 6.35
C GLY A 388 33.18 -14.63 6.81
N ARG A 389 32.35 -14.86 7.84
CA ARG A 389 32.26 -16.16 8.54
C ARG A 389 31.11 -17.09 8.06
N TRP A 390 30.73 -17.02 6.78
CA TRP A 390 29.62 -17.81 6.25
C TRP A 390 29.85 -19.32 6.33
N GLU A 391 31.09 -19.79 6.11
CA GLU A 391 31.45 -21.21 6.22
C GLU A 391 31.23 -21.79 7.62
N TYR A 392 31.13 -20.91 8.63
CA TYR A 392 30.88 -21.26 10.02
C TYR A 392 29.43 -21.04 10.45
N ASN A 393 28.53 -20.67 9.52
CA ASN A 393 27.15 -20.27 9.80
C ASN A 393 27.07 -19.17 10.89
N ASP A 394 28.05 -18.27 10.88
CA ASP A 394 28.27 -17.23 11.90
C ASP A 394 28.54 -15.85 11.27
N SER A 395 27.94 -15.63 10.10
CA SER A 395 28.05 -14.36 9.39
C SER A 395 27.42 -13.22 10.19
N ASN A 396 27.98 -12.02 10.05
CA ASN A 396 27.36 -10.80 10.57
C ASN A 396 27.81 -9.58 9.76
N HIS A 397 26.88 -8.67 9.51
CA HIS A 397 27.14 -7.36 8.93
C HIS A 397 26.99 -6.29 10.01
N ARG A 398 27.91 -5.34 10.04
CA ARG A 398 27.88 -4.18 10.94
C ARG A 398 27.77 -2.89 10.12
N TYR A 399 26.95 -1.96 10.59
CA TYR A 399 26.63 -0.69 9.92
C TYR A 399 27.09 0.48 10.79
N LEU A 400 28.04 1.26 10.31
CA LEU A 400 28.81 2.22 11.12
C LEU A 400 28.75 3.61 10.52
N THR A 401 28.61 4.64 11.33
CA THR A 401 28.81 6.04 10.90
C THR A 401 30.22 6.56 11.21
N SER A 402 30.93 5.89 12.11
CA SER A 402 32.30 6.23 12.50
C SER A 402 33.31 5.55 11.56
N ALA A 403 34.01 6.35 10.77
CA ALA A 403 35.11 5.86 9.93
C ALA A 403 36.23 5.21 10.77
N VAL A 404 36.45 5.69 11.99
CA VAL A 404 37.46 5.12 12.91
C VAL A 404 37.07 3.71 13.34
N GLU A 405 35.83 3.51 13.76
CA GLU A 405 35.34 2.18 14.13
C GLU A 405 35.29 1.24 12.93
N TYR A 406 34.92 1.75 11.76
CA TYR A 406 34.97 0.99 10.53
C TYR A 406 36.39 0.46 10.27
N GLN A 407 37.42 1.31 10.38
CA GLN A 407 38.82 0.87 10.27
C GLN A 407 39.23 -0.10 11.38
N GLN A 408 38.69 0.04 12.60
CA GLN A 408 38.91 -0.94 13.66
C GLN A 408 38.32 -2.31 13.31
N MET A 409 37.12 -2.37 12.71
CA MET A 409 36.54 -3.63 12.22
C MET A 409 37.44 -4.27 11.17
N LEU A 410 37.97 -3.49 10.22
CA LEU A 410 38.91 -4.00 9.21
C LEU A 410 40.20 -4.54 9.85
N SER A 411 40.73 -3.85 10.87
CA SER A 411 41.92 -4.32 11.61
C SER A 411 41.68 -5.62 12.38
N ARG A 412 40.41 -5.92 12.72
CA ARG A 412 39.97 -7.18 13.33
C ARG A 412 39.72 -8.30 12.30
N GLY A 413 39.99 -8.04 11.02
CA GLY A 413 39.84 -9.02 9.93
C GLY A 413 38.48 -9.03 9.26
N TRP A 414 37.62 -8.03 9.50
CA TRP A 414 36.36 -7.89 8.75
C TRP A 414 36.64 -7.34 7.35
N THR A 415 35.85 -7.78 6.36
CA THR A 415 35.86 -7.26 5.01
C THR A 415 35.08 -5.95 4.96
N GLY A 416 35.68 -4.93 4.36
CA GLY A 416 35.07 -3.62 4.20
C GLY A 416 34.32 -3.49 2.87
N GLU A 417 33.06 -3.06 2.91
CA GLU A 417 32.22 -2.85 1.72
C GLU A 417 32.05 -1.37 1.38
N GLY A 418 32.70 -0.49 2.14
CA GLY A 418 32.66 0.96 1.92
C GLY A 418 31.36 1.60 2.40
N VAL A 419 31.07 2.78 1.86
CA VAL A 419 29.85 3.53 2.16
C VAL A 419 28.71 2.96 1.32
N VAL A 420 27.67 2.43 1.98
CA VAL A 420 26.55 1.75 1.32
C VAL A 420 25.24 2.53 1.44
N MET A 421 25.14 3.45 2.40
CA MET A 421 23.96 4.28 2.66
C MET A 421 24.41 5.65 3.19
N CYS A 422 23.52 6.64 3.13
CA CYS A 422 23.74 7.99 3.63
C CYS A 422 22.62 8.39 4.61
N ALA A 423 23.00 8.64 5.86
CA ALA A 423 22.10 9.09 6.92
C ALA A 423 21.97 10.63 6.90
N PRO A 424 20.79 11.19 7.21
CA PRO A 424 20.69 12.61 7.56
C PRO A 424 21.59 12.97 8.74
N ALA A 425 22.24 14.14 8.69
CA ALA A 425 22.97 14.68 9.83
C ALA A 425 22.03 15.26 10.88
N GLU A 426 22.42 15.20 12.16
CA GLU A 426 21.74 15.95 13.22
C GLU A 426 21.93 17.46 12.98
N VAL A 427 20.84 18.17 12.70
CA VAL A 427 20.87 19.64 12.71
C VAL A 427 20.83 20.07 14.17
N SER A 428 21.99 20.41 14.74
CA SER A 428 22.02 21.18 15.98
C SER A 428 21.50 22.57 15.69
N ILE A 429 20.22 22.81 15.94
CA ILE A 429 19.68 24.17 15.98
C ILE A 429 20.23 24.79 17.27
N SER A 430 21.40 25.44 17.21
CA SER A 430 21.77 26.38 18.26
C SER A 430 20.69 27.46 18.28
N ALA A 431 19.86 27.48 19.32
CA ALA A 431 19.00 28.61 19.60
C ALA A 431 19.89 29.86 19.72
N GLY A 432 19.88 30.69 18.68
CA GLY A 432 20.82 31.80 18.51
C GLY A 432 20.14 33.00 17.87
N HIS A 433 19.67 33.86 18.77
CA HIS A 433 19.31 35.29 18.62
C HIS A 433 18.01 35.69 17.93
#